data_AF-A0A6J6X108-F1
#
_entry.id   AF-A0A6J6X108-F1
#
_cell.length_a   1.000
_cell.length_b   1.000
_cell.length_c   1.000
_cell.angle_alpha   90.00
_cell.angle_beta   90.00
_cell.angle_gamma   90.00
#
_symmetry.space_group_name_H-M   'P 1'
#
loop_
_entity.id
_entity.type
_entity.pdbx_description
1 polymer ?
#
loop_
_entity_poly.entity_id
_entity_poly.type
_entity_poly.pdbx_seq_one_letter_code
_entity_poly.pdbx_strand_id
1 'polypeptide(L)'
;MEFFVVPGTDEEWHKYWIETRLAWYTDLGINPERLRLYAHPKEKLSHYSKGTTDIEYKFEFNGTEWGELEGIANRTDFDLKAHSAASGKDLSYFDQEKNERWTPYVIEPAAGVDRCTLTFMMDAYTEDEAPNAKGEMEKRAVMKFDHRIAPVKAAVLPLSRNADLSPKARDLAAQLRKNWNIDFDDSGAIGRRYRRQDEIGTPYCITIDFETLEDQAVTIRDRDTMAQERIGIDQVEAWLAPRLLGC
;
A
#
# COMPACT_ATOMS: atom_id res chain seq x y z
N MET A 1 -2.90 -6.67 -16.24
CA MET A 1 -1.68 -6.29 -16.98
C MET A 1 -1.41 -7.38 -17.98
N GLU A 2 -1.09 -7.08 -19.23
CA GLU A 2 -0.80 -8.11 -20.24
C GLU A 2 0.71 -8.24 -20.46
N PHE A 3 1.26 -9.43 -20.21
CA PHE A 3 2.69 -9.71 -20.37
C PHE A 3 2.91 -10.72 -21.51
N PHE A 4 3.43 -10.23 -22.63
CA PHE A 4 3.66 -11.00 -23.85
C PHE A 4 4.96 -11.80 -23.77
N VAL A 5 4.88 -13.11 -24.00
CA VAL A 5 6.00 -14.03 -23.86
C VAL A 5 6.15 -14.93 -25.09
N VAL A 6 7.38 -15.43 -25.28
CA VAL A 6 7.68 -16.38 -26.35
C VAL A 6 6.98 -17.71 -26.03
N PRO A 7 6.21 -18.31 -26.97
CA PRO A 7 5.60 -19.63 -26.75
C PRO A 7 6.63 -20.66 -26.28
N GLY A 8 6.30 -21.43 -25.24
CA GLY A 8 7.21 -22.40 -24.63
C GLY A 8 8.01 -21.85 -23.44
N THR A 9 8.02 -20.54 -23.21
CA THR A 9 8.57 -19.91 -21.98
C THR A 9 7.47 -19.51 -20.98
N ASP A 10 6.20 -19.74 -21.35
CA ASP A 10 5.03 -19.22 -20.65
C ASP A 10 4.86 -19.75 -19.22
N GLU A 11 5.24 -20.99 -18.94
CA GLU A 11 5.14 -21.56 -17.59
C GLU A 11 6.13 -20.90 -16.60
N GLU A 12 7.33 -20.57 -17.06
CA GLU A 12 8.32 -19.86 -16.26
C GLU A 12 7.82 -18.46 -15.91
N TRP A 13 7.32 -17.73 -16.90
CA TRP A 13 6.76 -16.40 -16.69
C TRP A 13 5.48 -16.40 -15.87
N HIS A 14 4.64 -17.43 -16.00
CA HIS A 14 3.45 -17.62 -15.17
C HIS A 14 3.85 -17.74 -13.69
N LYS A 15 4.82 -18.61 -13.39
CA LYS A 15 5.36 -18.78 -12.05
C LYS A 15 6.00 -17.49 -11.53
N TYR A 16 6.82 -16.83 -12.33
CA TYR A 16 7.44 -15.55 -11.99
C TYR A 16 6.40 -14.51 -11.56
N TRP A 17 5.31 -14.37 -12.31
CA TRP A 17 4.28 -13.39 -11.98
C TRP A 17 3.47 -13.77 -10.75
N ILE A 18 3.19 -15.05 -10.51
CA ILE A 18 2.56 -15.51 -9.26
C ILE A 18 3.41 -15.09 -8.05
N GLU A 19 4.71 -15.39 -8.09
CA GLU A 19 5.65 -15.08 -7.00
C GLU A 19 5.81 -13.56 -6.82
N THR A 20 5.96 -12.83 -7.92
CA THR A 20 6.10 -11.36 -7.92
C THR A 20 4.88 -10.68 -7.32
N ARG A 21 3.67 -11.12 -7.69
CA ARG A 21 2.43 -10.52 -7.19
C ARG A 21 2.16 -10.90 -5.74
N LEU A 22 2.44 -12.14 -5.33
CA LEU A 22 2.36 -12.54 -3.93
C LEU A 22 3.33 -11.73 -3.06
N ALA A 23 4.57 -11.56 -3.52
CA ALA A 23 5.58 -10.76 -2.82
C ALA A 23 5.17 -9.28 -2.71
N TRP A 24 4.49 -8.72 -3.71
CA TRP A 24 4.01 -7.34 -3.65
C TRP A 24 3.01 -7.11 -2.50
N TYR A 25 2.11 -8.06 -2.25
CA TYR A 25 1.16 -7.95 -1.13
C TYR A 25 1.84 -8.05 0.23
N THR A 26 2.77 -9.01 0.40
CA THR A 26 3.48 -9.21 1.67
C THR A 26 4.50 -8.13 1.95
N ASP A 27 5.18 -7.61 0.92
CA ASP A 27 6.09 -6.47 1.03
C ASP A 27 5.36 -5.20 1.49
N LEU A 28 4.10 -5.02 1.10
CA LEU A 28 3.25 -3.91 1.54
C LEU A 28 2.52 -4.15 2.88
N GLY A 29 2.93 -5.19 3.62
CA GLY A 29 2.55 -5.39 5.01
C GLY A 29 1.38 -6.34 5.24
N ILE A 30 0.85 -7.02 4.22
CA ILE A 30 -0.17 -8.05 4.45
C ILE A 30 0.46 -9.26 5.14
N ASN A 31 -0.17 -9.75 6.20
CA ASN A 31 0.22 -10.98 6.89
C ASN A 31 0.20 -12.18 5.91
N PRO A 32 1.35 -12.84 5.66
CA PRO A 32 1.42 -14.00 4.76
C PRO A 32 0.50 -15.16 5.16
N GLU A 33 0.19 -15.33 6.45
CA GLU A 33 -0.72 -16.39 6.93
C GLU A 33 -2.17 -16.17 6.49
N ARG A 34 -2.53 -14.94 6.09
CA ARG A 34 -3.85 -14.58 5.56
C ARG A 34 -3.91 -14.62 4.04
N LEU A 35 -2.81 -14.98 3.37
CA LEU A 35 -2.75 -15.17 1.93
C LEU A 35 -2.56 -16.65 1.59
N ARG A 36 -3.14 -17.06 0.46
CA ARG A 36 -2.84 -18.37 -0.13
C ARG A 36 -2.87 -18.31 -1.65
N LEU A 37 -2.17 -19.26 -2.27
CA LEU A 37 -2.25 -19.50 -3.70
C LEU A 37 -3.27 -20.61 -3.96
N TYR A 38 -4.28 -20.31 -4.77
CA TYR A 38 -5.28 -21.27 -5.22
C TYR A 38 -5.12 -21.54 -6.72
N ALA A 39 -4.43 -22.63 -7.05
CA ALA A 39 -4.34 -23.10 -8.44
C ALA A 39 -5.67 -23.72 -8.88
N HIS A 40 -6.24 -23.23 -9.98
CA HIS A 40 -7.51 -23.72 -10.49
C HIS A 40 -7.39 -25.17 -10.96
N PRO A 41 -8.30 -26.07 -10.57
CA PRO A 41 -8.40 -27.39 -11.16
C PRO A 41 -8.85 -27.28 -12.63
N LYS A 42 -8.51 -28.28 -13.45
CA LYS A 42 -8.72 -28.24 -14.91
C LYS A 42 -10.17 -27.95 -15.30
N GLU A 43 -11.14 -28.43 -14.52
CA GLU A 43 -12.57 -28.28 -14.77
C GLU A 43 -13.07 -26.84 -14.56
N LYS A 44 -12.30 -26.01 -13.83
CA LYS A 44 -12.61 -24.59 -13.61
C LYS A 44 -11.88 -23.67 -14.59
N LEU A 45 -10.91 -24.17 -15.36
CA LEU A 45 -10.19 -23.37 -16.33
C LEU A 45 -11.09 -23.01 -17.50
N SER A 46 -10.99 -21.76 -17.95
CA SER A 46 -11.56 -21.36 -19.23
C SER A 46 -10.87 -22.13 -20.38
N HIS A 47 -11.57 -22.38 -21.47
CA HIS A 47 -11.09 -23.21 -22.60
C HIS A 47 -9.77 -22.73 -23.24
N TYR A 48 -9.40 -21.46 -23.03
CA TYR A 48 -8.16 -20.85 -23.51
C TYR A 48 -7.06 -20.72 -22.44
N SER A 49 -7.38 -20.99 -21.17
CA SER A 49 -6.41 -20.89 -20.08
C SER A 49 -5.62 -22.17 -19.96
N LYS A 50 -4.30 -22.08 -20.15
CA LYS A 50 -3.38 -23.19 -19.86
C LYS A 50 -3.23 -23.41 -18.36
N GLY A 51 -3.40 -22.35 -17.56
CA GLY A 51 -3.40 -22.40 -16.10
C GLY A 51 -3.74 -21.04 -15.49
N THR A 52 -4.44 -21.07 -14.36
CA THR A 52 -4.79 -19.87 -13.58
C THR A 52 -4.51 -20.14 -12.11
N THR A 53 -3.88 -19.19 -11.44
CA THR A 53 -3.67 -19.22 -9.98
C THR A 53 -4.20 -17.92 -9.39
N ASP A 54 -5.08 -18.04 -8.40
CA ASP A 54 -5.57 -16.90 -7.65
C ASP A 54 -4.72 -16.70 -6.40
N ILE A 55 -4.40 -15.44 -6.11
CA ILE A 55 -4.01 -15.02 -4.78
C ILE A 55 -5.31 -14.75 -4.03
N GLU A 56 -5.58 -15.55 -2.99
CA GLU A 56 -6.75 -15.40 -2.14
C GLU A 56 -6.37 -14.85 -0.77
N TYR A 57 -7.24 -14.03 -0.20
CA TYR A 57 -7.14 -13.50 1.14
C TYR A 57 -8.20 -14.08 2.06
N LYS A 58 -7.82 -14.27 3.32
CA LYS A 58 -8.69 -14.75 4.38
C LYS A 58 -9.56 -13.60 4.91
N PHE A 59 -10.66 -13.31 4.23
CA PHE A 59 -11.61 -12.25 4.61
C PHE A 59 -12.44 -12.57 5.85
N GLU A 60 -12.64 -13.86 6.16
CA GLU A 60 -13.44 -14.32 7.32
C GLU A 60 -14.89 -13.79 7.32
N PHE A 61 -15.43 -13.50 6.14
CA PHE A 61 -16.84 -13.15 6.00
C PHE A 61 -17.74 -14.36 6.27
N ASN A 62 -18.94 -14.09 6.77
CA ASN A 62 -19.92 -15.14 7.04
C ASN A 62 -20.20 -15.96 5.77
N GLY A 63 -19.84 -17.25 5.80
CA GLY A 63 -20.07 -18.20 4.70
C GLY A 63 -18.99 -18.24 3.61
N THR A 64 -17.97 -17.39 3.66
CA THR A 64 -16.82 -17.44 2.72
C THR A 64 -15.55 -16.98 3.45
N GLU A 65 -14.75 -17.95 3.87
CA GLU A 65 -13.51 -17.68 4.61
C GLU A 65 -12.42 -17.05 3.71
N TRP A 66 -12.33 -17.52 2.46
CA TRP A 66 -11.32 -17.11 1.49
C TRP A 66 -11.97 -16.46 0.26
N GLY A 67 -11.39 -15.36 -0.20
CA GLY A 67 -11.83 -14.67 -1.41
C GLY A 67 -10.65 -14.26 -2.28
N GLU A 68 -10.86 -14.30 -3.59
CA GLU A 68 -9.90 -13.89 -4.62
C GLU A 68 -9.55 -12.40 -4.52
N LEU A 69 -8.26 -12.07 -4.53
CA LEU A 69 -7.75 -10.71 -4.70
C LEU A 69 -7.32 -10.42 -6.14
N GLU A 70 -6.58 -11.37 -6.71
CA GLU A 70 -5.92 -11.24 -8.00
C GLU A 70 -5.79 -12.62 -8.64
N GLY A 71 -6.23 -12.72 -9.88
CA GLY A 71 -6.01 -13.89 -10.73
C GLY A 71 -4.77 -13.70 -11.60
N ILE A 72 -3.90 -14.70 -11.66
CA ILE A 72 -2.77 -14.74 -12.57
C ILE A 72 -2.99 -15.88 -13.56
N ALA A 73 -3.33 -15.52 -14.80
CA ALA A 73 -3.71 -16.46 -15.85
C ALA A 73 -2.63 -16.57 -16.95
N ASN A 74 -2.45 -17.78 -17.47
CA ASN A 74 -1.73 -18.05 -18.72
C ASN A 74 -2.75 -18.33 -19.82
N ARG A 75 -2.97 -17.33 -20.69
CA ARG A 75 -4.03 -17.32 -21.71
C ARG A 75 -3.54 -17.79 -23.08
N THR A 76 -2.29 -18.21 -23.17
CA THR A 76 -1.64 -18.61 -24.43
C THR A 76 -1.76 -17.51 -25.49
N ASP A 77 -1.96 -17.86 -26.76
CA ASP A 77 -2.09 -16.92 -27.87
C ASP A 77 -3.55 -16.58 -28.23
N PHE A 78 -4.50 -16.99 -27.38
CA PHE A 78 -5.94 -16.89 -27.65
C PHE A 78 -6.38 -15.47 -27.98
N ASP A 79 -6.03 -14.50 -27.12
CA ASP A 79 -6.48 -13.11 -27.22
C ASP A 79 -5.99 -12.46 -28.51
N LEU A 80 -4.70 -12.61 -28.81
CA LEU A 80 -4.09 -12.05 -30.01
C LEU A 80 -4.64 -12.69 -31.27
N LYS A 81 -4.83 -14.03 -31.30
CA LYS A 81 -5.44 -14.71 -32.46
C LYS A 81 -6.88 -14.26 -32.70
N ALA A 82 -7.68 -14.15 -31.64
CA ALA A 82 -9.06 -13.70 -31.74
C ALA A 82 -9.14 -12.28 -32.31
N HIS A 83 -8.33 -11.36 -31.79
CA HIS A 83 -8.30 -9.98 -32.29
C HIS A 83 -7.71 -9.85 -33.70
N SER A 84 -6.68 -10.63 -34.05
CA SER A 84 -6.16 -10.67 -35.42
C SER A 84 -7.21 -11.15 -36.42
N ALA A 85 -7.94 -12.22 -36.10
CA ALA A 85 -8.98 -12.76 -36.97
C ALA A 85 -10.15 -11.77 -37.16
N ALA A 86 -10.57 -11.09 -36.09
CA ALA A 86 -11.67 -10.13 -36.15
C ALA A 86 -11.30 -8.81 -36.85
N SER A 87 -10.06 -8.33 -36.67
CA SER A 87 -9.62 -7.03 -37.20
C SER A 87 -8.97 -7.10 -38.58
N GLY A 88 -8.50 -8.27 -39.01
CA GLY A 88 -7.67 -8.44 -40.21
C GLY A 88 -6.26 -7.84 -40.08
N LYS A 89 -5.85 -7.43 -38.87
CA LYS A 89 -4.50 -6.94 -38.58
C LYS A 89 -3.64 -8.06 -38.00
N ASP A 90 -2.43 -8.20 -38.53
CA ASP A 90 -1.45 -9.14 -38.01
C ASP A 90 -0.88 -8.63 -36.67
N LEU A 91 -1.16 -9.36 -35.59
CA LEU A 91 -0.66 -9.11 -34.23
C LEU A 91 0.46 -10.09 -33.85
N SER A 92 1.03 -10.83 -34.82
CA SER A 92 2.23 -11.63 -34.60
C SER A 92 3.46 -10.74 -34.38
N TYR A 93 4.42 -11.27 -33.63
CA TYR A 93 5.73 -10.67 -33.43
C TYR A 93 6.72 -11.25 -34.44
N PHE A 94 7.59 -10.39 -35.00
CA PHE A 94 8.69 -10.81 -35.85
C PHE A 94 10.01 -10.68 -35.09
N ASP A 95 10.59 -11.83 -34.75
CA ASP A 95 11.90 -11.92 -34.10
C ASP A 95 12.99 -11.77 -35.17
N GLN A 96 13.69 -10.63 -35.17
CA GLN A 96 14.72 -10.32 -36.16
C GLN A 96 15.97 -11.18 -35.98
N GLU A 97 16.30 -11.59 -34.76
CA GLU A 97 17.50 -12.38 -34.47
C GLU A 97 17.34 -13.81 -34.96
N LYS A 98 16.14 -14.37 -34.80
CA LYS A 98 15.78 -15.71 -35.27
C LYS A 98 15.17 -15.75 -36.67
N ASN A 99 14.84 -14.57 -37.22
CA ASN A 99 14.18 -14.40 -38.51
C ASN A 99 12.87 -15.22 -38.64
N GLU A 100 12.06 -15.20 -37.58
CA GLU A 100 10.80 -15.97 -37.50
C GLU A 100 9.63 -15.11 -37.00
N ARG A 101 8.40 -15.52 -37.36
CA ARG A 101 7.17 -14.91 -36.85
C ARG A 101 6.46 -15.87 -35.92
N TRP A 102 6.00 -15.37 -34.78
CA TRP A 102 5.19 -16.12 -33.83
C TRP A 102 4.14 -15.23 -33.18
N THR A 103 3.02 -15.82 -32.75
CA THR A 103 2.03 -15.12 -31.93
C THR A 103 2.43 -15.26 -30.46
N PRO A 104 2.65 -14.16 -29.72
CA PRO A 104 2.99 -14.24 -28.31
C PRO A 104 1.94 -14.98 -27.48
N TYR A 105 2.41 -15.66 -26.44
CA TYR A 105 1.56 -16.08 -25.35
C TYR A 105 1.38 -14.93 -24.36
N VAL A 106 0.29 -14.93 -23.60
CA VAL A 106 -0.05 -13.85 -22.68
C VAL A 106 -0.16 -14.38 -21.25
N ILE A 107 0.64 -13.80 -20.35
CA ILE A 107 0.48 -13.95 -18.91
C ILE A 107 -0.21 -12.69 -18.37
N GLU A 108 -1.31 -12.88 -17.66
CA GLU A 108 -2.15 -11.79 -17.17
C GLU A 108 -2.33 -11.87 -15.66
N PRO A 109 -1.65 -11.00 -14.90
CA PRO A 109 -2.04 -10.64 -13.55
C PRO A 109 -3.16 -9.58 -13.56
N ALA A 110 -4.28 -9.90 -12.93
CA ALA A 110 -5.47 -9.05 -12.88
C ALA A 110 -5.97 -8.89 -11.44
N ALA A 111 -5.69 -7.73 -10.84
CA ALA A 111 -6.12 -7.38 -9.48
C ALA A 111 -7.29 -6.39 -9.48
N GLY A 112 -8.22 -6.54 -8.54
CA GLY A 112 -9.26 -5.55 -8.26
C GLY A 112 -8.79 -4.49 -7.27
N VAL A 113 -8.76 -3.21 -7.67
CA VAL A 113 -8.27 -2.11 -6.81
C VAL A 113 -9.08 -1.95 -5.52
N ASP A 114 -10.41 -2.08 -5.59
CA ASP A 114 -11.29 -1.98 -4.42
C ASP A 114 -11.06 -3.13 -3.44
N ARG A 115 -10.88 -4.35 -3.96
CA ARG A 115 -10.55 -5.52 -3.13
C ARG A 115 -9.19 -5.34 -2.46
N CYS A 116 -8.18 -4.90 -3.20
CA CYS A 116 -6.86 -4.61 -2.64
C CYS A 116 -6.95 -3.58 -1.52
N THR A 117 -7.69 -2.48 -1.75
CA THR A 117 -7.88 -1.41 -0.76
C THR A 117 -8.54 -1.94 0.51
N LEU A 118 -9.64 -2.69 0.38
CA LEU A 118 -10.31 -3.32 1.51
C LEU A 118 -9.39 -4.29 2.26
N THR A 119 -8.64 -5.11 1.55
CA THR A 119 -7.69 -6.06 2.15
C THR A 119 -6.62 -5.36 2.96
N PHE A 120 -5.95 -4.35 2.41
CA PHE A 120 -4.95 -3.58 3.16
C PHE A 120 -5.57 -2.90 4.38
N MET A 121 -6.81 -2.39 4.28
CA MET A 121 -7.51 -1.83 5.44
C MET A 121 -7.78 -2.90 6.51
N MET A 122 -8.30 -4.06 6.12
CA MET A 122 -8.61 -5.14 7.05
C MET A 122 -7.37 -5.71 7.74
N ASP A 123 -6.28 -5.87 7.00
CA ASP A 123 -5.04 -6.43 7.55
C ASP A 123 -4.29 -5.42 8.44
N ALA A 124 -4.32 -4.13 8.08
CA ALA A 124 -3.72 -3.07 8.87
C ALA A 124 -4.49 -2.78 10.17
N TYR A 125 -5.80 -3.02 10.23
CA TYR A 125 -6.61 -2.71 11.40
C TYR A 125 -6.16 -3.54 12.62
N THR A 126 -5.81 -2.86 13.70
CA THR A 126 -5.43 -3.46 14.98
C THR A 126 -6.07 -2.68 16.13
N GLU A 127 -6.45 -3.38 17.20
CA GLU A 127 -6.74 -2.76 18.49
C GLU A 127 -5.61 -3.05 19.48
N ASP A 128 -5.04 -2.02 20.08
CA ASP A 128 -4.06 -2.12 21.16
C ASP A 128 -4.37 -1.09 22.28
N GLU A 129 -3.44 -0.85 23.20
CA GLU A 129 -3.60 0.10 24.28
C GLU A 129 -2.57 1.23 24.20
N ALA A 130 -2.97 2.44 24.59
CA ALA A 130 -2.12 3.61 24.60
C ALA A 130 -2.51 4.59 25.71
N PRO A 131 -1.55 5.27 26.34
CA PRO A 131 -1.81 6.14 27.48
C PRO A 131 -2.64 7.37 27.07
N ASN A 132 -3.59 7.73 27.92
CA ASN A 132 -4.32 9.00 27.82
C ASN A 132 -3.50 10.15 28.43
N ALA A 133 -4.07 11.37 28.45
CA ALA A 133 -3.40 12.55 29.00
C ALA A 133 -3.05 12.47 30.51
N LYS A 134 -3.62 11.49 31.23
CA LYS A 134 -3.36 11.20 32.64
C LYS A 134 -2.42 9.99 32.84
N GLY A 135 -1.96 9.37 31.74
CA GLY A 135 -1.12 8.18 31.78
C GLY A 135 -1.88 6.86 31.97
N GLU A 136 -3.21 6.88 31.93
CA GLU A 136 -4.01 5.65 32.03
C GLU A 136 -4.10 4.99 30.65
N MET A 137 -3.91 3.67 30.59
CA MET A 137 -3.98 2.92 29.33
C MET A 137 -5.43 2.83 28.87
N GLU A 138 -5.68 3.26 27.63
CA GLU A 138 -6.98 3.16 26.97
C GLU A 138 -6.82 2.41 25.65
N LYS A 139 -7.85 1.64 25.30
CA LYS A 139 -7.93 1.01 23.98
C LYS A 139 -7.85 2.05 22.87
N ARG A 140 -7.14 1.74 21.79
CA ARG A 140 -7.16 2.50 20.54
C ARG A 140 -7.33 1.57 19.36
N ALA A 141 -8.07 2.04 18.37
CA ALA A 141 -7.98 1.51 17.02
C ALA A 141 -6.80 2.17 16.30
N VAL A 142 -6.00 1.38 15.59
CA VAL A 142 -4.88 1.86 14.79
C VAL A 142 -4.85 1.11 13.46
N MET A 143 -4.65 1.87 12.37
CA MET A 143 -4.42 1.29 11.05
C MET A 143 -2.91 1.21 10.82
N LYS A 144 -2.34 0.02 10.97
CA LYS A 144 -0.90 -0.25 10.79
C LYS A 144 -0.49 -0.39 9.32
N PHE A 145 -0.87 0.58 8.50
CA PHE A 145 -0.46 0.60 7.10
C PHE A 145 1.07 0.65 6.97
N ASP A 146 1.62 -0.02 5.96
CA ASP A 146 2.96 0.30 5.46
C ASP A 146 3.00 1.79 5.07
N HIS A 147 4.10 2.46 5.39
CA HIS A 147 4.23 3.91 5.20
C HIS A 147 4.01 4.32 3.74
N ARG A 148 4.33 3.46 2.76
CA ARG A 148 4.16 3.71 1.32
C ARG A 148 2.69 3.83 0.92
N ILE A 149 1.80 3.11 1.60
CA ILE A 149 0.35 3.11 1.30
C ILE A 149 -0.50 3.90 2.31
N ALA A 150 0.10 4.37 3.42
CA ALA A 150 -0.61 5.23 4.36
C ALA A 150 -1.16 6.49 3.65
N PRO A 151 -2.44 6.87 3.86
CA PRO A 151 -3.07 7.97 3.13
C PRO A 151 -2.41 9.31 3.46
N VAL A 152 -1.99 9.51 4.70
CA VAL A 152 -1.26 10.67 5.20
C VAL A 152 0.09 10.17 5.72
N LYS A 153 1.18 10.83 5.34
CA LYS A 153 2.54 10.39 5.70
C LYS A 153 3.01 10.98 7.02
N ALA A 154 2.65 12.23 7.27
CA ALA A 154 2.80 12.84 8.58
C ALA A 154 1.70 13.88 8.85
N ALA A 155 1.42 14.14 10.12
CA ALA A 155 0.50 15.18 10.56
C ALA A 155 1.23 16.21 11.41
N VAL A 156 1.06 17.50 11.13
CA VAL A 156 1.64 18.59 11.92
C VAL A 156 0.59 19.18 12.86
N LEU A 157 0.85 19.12 14.17
CA LEU A 157 -0.13 19.32 15.24
C LEU A 157 0.38 20.36 16.26
N PRO A 158 -0.11 21.62 16.26
CA PRO A 158 0.27 22.57 17.30
C PRO A 158 -0.35 22.18 18.65
N LEU A 159 0.38 22.27 19.77
CA LEU A 159 -0.11 21.84 21.09
C LEU A 159 -1.45 22.49 21.47
N SER A 160 -1.67 23.74 21.04
CA SER A 160 -2.93 24.46 21.19
C SER A 160 -3.18 25.39 19.99
N ARG A 161 -4.39 25.99 19.91
CA ARG A 161 -4.76 27.02 18.92
C ARG A 161 -4.17 28.40 19.20
N ASN A 162 -3.06 28.45 19.93
CA ASN A 162 -2.39 29.71 20.24
C ASN A 162 -1.88 30.37 18.94
N ALA A 163 -1.98 31.70 18.88
CA ALA A 163 -1.56 32.53 17.76
C ALA A 163 -0.06 32.45 17.46
N ASP A 164 0.75 32.06 18.44
CA ASP A 164 2.20 31.93 18.31
C ASP A 164 2.62 30.55 17.76
N LEU A 165 1.84 29.50 18.03
CA LEU A 165 2.13 28.13 17.59
C LEU A 165 1.59 27.81 16.20
N SER A 166 0.37 28.29 15.93
CA SER A 166 -0.37 27.93 14.70
C SER A 166 0.37 28.34 13.42
N PRO A 167 0.99 29.53 13.31
CA PRO A 167 1.75 29.91 12.12
C PRO A 167 2.95 28.98 11.86
N LYS A 168 3.78 28.71 12.88
CA LYS A 168 4.94 27.79 12.75
C LYS A 168 4.51 26.39 12.31
N ALA A 169 3.41 25.88 12.84
CA ALA A 169 2.88 24.57 12.45
C ALA A 169 2.35 24.55 11.01
N ARG A 170 1.71 25.63 10.57
CA ARG A 170 1.26 25.77 9.18
C ARG A 170 2.43 25.90 8.22
N ASP A 171 3.47 26.63 8.59
CA ASP A 171 4.68 26.81 7.77
C ASP A 171 5.43 25.48 7.59
N LEU A 172 5.64 24.73 8.69
CA LEU A 172 6.24 23.40 8.62
C LEU A 172 5.39 22.44 7.77
N ALA A 173 4.07 22.43 7.98
CA ALA A 173 3.18 21.60 7.16
C ALA A 173 3.27 21.98 5.68
N ALA A 174 3.30 23.27 5.35
CA ALA A 174 3.44 23.75 3.97
C ALA A 174 4.79 23.38 3.35
N GLN A 175 5.88 23.39 4.13
CA GLN A 175 7.17 22.90 3.67
C GLN A 175 7.12 21.40 3.35
N LEU A 176 6.64 20.57 4.28
CA LEU A 176 6.60 19.12 4.11
C LEU A 176 5.65 18.68 2.97
N ARG A 177 4.57 19.44 2.72
CA ARG A 177 3.64 19.20 1.60
C ARG A 177 4.28 19.27 0.21
N LYS A 178 5.48 19.83 0.09
CA LYS A 178 6.22 19.83 -1.18
C LYS A 178 6.64 18.41 -1.61
N ASN A 179 6.78 17.50 -0.64
CA ASN A 179 7.29 16.14 -0.87
C ASN A 179 6.28 15.05 -0.54
N TRP A 180 5.36 15.28 0.42
CA TRP A 180 4.46 14.22 0.92
C TRP A 180 3.02 14.71 1.14
N ASN A 181 2.09 13.76 1.26
CA ASN A 181 0.75 14.08 1.75
C ASN A 181 0.78 14.32 3.27
N ILE A 182 0.54 15.57 3.67
CA ILE A 182 0.67 16.03 5.06
C ILE A 182 -0.65 16.61 5.54
N ASP A 183 -1.10 16.15 6.70
CA ASP A 183 -2.26 16.70 7.38
C ASP A 183 -1.87 17.79 8.38
N PHE A 184 -2.80 18.70 8.66
CA PHE A 184 -2.67 19.71 9.70
C PHE A 184 -3.96 19.74 10.52
N ASP A 185 -3.83 19.63 11.84
CA ASP A 185 -4.97 19.67 12.74
C ASP A 185 -4.67 20.45 14.03
N ASP A 186 -5.45 21.50 14.26
CA ASP A 186 -5.41 22.34 15.46
C ASP A 186 -6.64 22.14 16.38
N SER A 187 -7.52 21.18 16.07
CA SER A 187 -8.81 20.99 16.74
C SER A 187 -8.73 20.05 17.95
N GLY A 188 -9.34 20.43 19.07
CA GLY A 188 -9.38 19.61 20.28
C GLY A 188 -8.00 19.46 20.97
N ALA A 189 -7.94 18.59 21.98
CA ALA A 189 -6.72 18.30 22.72
C ALA A 189 -5.75 17.43 21.90
N ILE A 190 -4.45 17.57 22.12
CA ILE A 190 -3.39 16.86 21.36
C ILE A 190 -3.60 15.33 21.31
N GLY A 191 -4.00 14.72 22.43
CA GLY A 191 -4.30 13.29 22.48
C GLY A 191 -5.42 12.86 21.53
N ARG A 192 -6.47 13.68 21.36
CA ARG A 192 -7.55 13.40 20.39
C ARG A 192 -7.10 13.54 18.95
N ARG A 193 -6.03 14.29 18.68
CA ARG A 193 -5.46 14.43 17.34
C ARG A 193 -4.60 13.22 17.02
N TYR A 194 -3.75 12.78 17.95
CA TYR A 194 -3.03 11.52 17.81
C TYR A 194 -3.98 10.34 17.58
N ARG A 195 -5.11 10.25 18.31
CA ARG A 195 -6.12 9.20 18.08
C ARG A 195 -6.67 9.20 16.65
N ARG A 196 -7.04 10.37 16.11
CA ARG A 196 -7.53 10.48 14.73
C ARG A 196 -6.48 10.06 13.70
N GLN A 197 -5.22 10.39 13.96
CA GLN A 197 -4.11 10.03 13.08
C GLN A 197 -3.77 8.53 13.16
N ASP A 198 -3.83 7.93 14.36
CA ASP A 198 -3.69 6.48 14.56
C ASP A 198 -4.82 5.74 13.80
N GLU A 199 -6.08 6.22 13.89
CA GLU A 199 -7.25 5.63 13.21
C GLU A 199 -7.19 5.67 11.68
N ILE A 200 -6.48 6.64 11.08
CA ILE A 200 -6.26 6.70 9.62
C ILE A 200 -4.89 6.16 9.20
N GLY A 201 -4.09 5.72 10.18
CA GLY A 201 -2.81 5.06 9.97
C GLY A 201 -1.65 5.96 9.58
N THR A 202 -1.70 7.24 9.93
CA THR A 202 -0.61 8.19 9.69
C THR A 202 0.66 7.76 10.44
N PRO A 203 1.79 7.47 9.77
CA PRO A 203 3.00 6.95 10.41
C PRO A 203 3.62 7.89 11.47
N TYR A 204 3.62 9.21 11.19
CA TYR A 204 4.30 10.18 12.04
C TYR A 204 3.41 11.37 12.41
N CYS A 205 3.37 11.72 13.70
CA CYS A 205 2.75 12.96 14.16
C CYS A 205 3.83 13.91 14.69
N ILE A 206 3.86 15.14 14.20
CA ILE A 206 4.85 16.16 14.54
C ILE A 206 4.16 17.23 15.36
N THR A 207 4.57 17.38 16.61
CA THR A 207 3.97 18.32 17.56
C THR A 207 4.83 19.54 17.75
N ILE A 208 4.20 20.70 17.66
CA ILE A 208 4.81 22.01 17.94
C ILE A 208 4.25 22.52 19.25
N ASP A 209 5.11 22.68 20.26
CA ASP A 209 4.75 23.13 21.60
C ASP A 209 5.30 24.53 21.89
N PHE A 210 5.06 25.03 23.11
CA PHE A 210 5.56 26.34 23.51
C PHE A 210 7.09 26.37 23.63
N GLU A 211 7.73 25.25 23.97
CA GLU A 211 9.18 25.15 24.02
C GLU A 211 9.79 25.30 22.61
N THR A 212 9.08 24.87 21.55
CA THR A 212 9.49 25.11 20.15
C THR A 212 9.74 26.59 19.84
N LEU A 213 9.08 27.53 20.54
CA LEU A 213 9.30 28.96 20.35
C LEU A 213 10.69 29.39 20.83
N GLU A 214 11.26 28.68 21.80
CA GLU A 214 12.55 28.97 22.41
C GLU A 214 13.67 28.14 21.77
N ASP A 215 13.48 26.82 21.66
CA ASP A 215 14.52 25.87 21.26
C ASP A 215 14.54 25.52 19.76
N GLN A 216 13.55 25.99 19.00
CA GLN A 216 13.34 25.65 17.58
C GLN A 216 13.31 24.13 17.32
N ALA A 217 12.81 23.34 18.28
CA ALA A 217 12.68 21.89 18.15
C ALA A 217 11.20 21.45 18.19
N VAL A 218 10.91 20.34 17.53
CA VAL A 218 9.59 19.71 17.49
C VAL A 218 9.67 18.28 18.00
N THR A 219 8.54 17.74 18.46
CA THR A 219 8.45 16.35 18.89
C THR A 219 7.80 15.50 17.80
N ILE A 220 8.49 14.47 17.31
CA ILE A 220 7.95 13.49 16.37
C ILE A 220 7.54 12.24 17.13
N ARG A 221 6.29 11.81 16.96
CA ARG A 221 5.73 10.57 17.49
C ARG A 221 5.55 9.55 16.39
N ASP A 222 6.06 8.34 16.62
CA ASP A 222 5.85 7.17 15.78
C ASP A 222 4.50 6.49 16.11
N ARG A 223 3.73 6.10 15.08
CA ARG A 223 2.39 5.49 15.23
C ARG A 223 2.43 4.16 16.00
N ASP A 224 3.35 3.28 15.60
CA ASP A 224 3.36 1.87 16.01
C ASP A 224 3.97 1.71 17.39
N THR A 225 5.15 2.29 17.59
CA THR A 225 5.91 2.21 18.85
C THR A 225 5.45 3.23 19.89
N MET A 226 4.77 4.30 19.45
CA MET A 226 4.44 5.48 20.27
C MET A 226 5.67 6.23 20.82
N ALA A 227 6.87 5.89 20.38
CA ALA A 227 8.10 6.57 20.77
C ALA A 227 8.06 8.03 20.31
N GLN A 228 8.63 8.91 21.13
CA GLN A 228 8.73 10.34 20.86
C GLN A 228 10.19 10.76 20.78
N GLU A 229 10.53 11.53 19.76
CA GLU A 229 11.87 12.07 19.53
C GLU A 229 11.79 13.59 19.35
N ARG A 230 12.63 14.36 20.06
CA ARG A 230 12.71 15.82 19.93
C ARG A 230 13.87 16.18 19.00
N ILE A 231 13.58 16.84 17.89
CA ILE A 231 14.56 17.22 16.87
C ILE A 231 14.40 18.67 16.43
N GLY A 232 15.46 19.27 15.88
CA GLY A 232 15.38 20.61 15.28
C GLY A 232 14.34 20.68 14.18
N ILE A 233 13.54 21.75 14.15
CA ILE A 233 12.45 21.93 13.18
C ILE A 233 12.95 21.94 11.73
N ASP A 234 14.19 22.41 11.53
CA ASP A 234 14.90 22.43 10.25
C ASP A 234 15.36 21.03 9.80
N GLN A 235 15.46 20.07 10.71
CA GLN A 235 15.90 18.69 10.45
C GLN A 235 14.74 17.74 10.13
N VAL A 236 13.49 18.18 10.29
CA VAL A 236 12.30 17.31 10.15
C VAL A 236 12.22 16.66 8.77
N GLU A 237 12.45 17.42 7.71
CA GLU A 237 12.41 16.89 6.34
C GLU A 237 13.49 15.82 6.11
N ALA A 238 14.72 16.09 6.56
CA ALA A 238 15.83 15.16 6.47
C ALA A 238 15.62 13.89 7.33
N TRP A 239 14.94 14.03 8.47
CA TRP A 239 14.60 12.91 9.34
C TRP A 239 13.52 12.01 8.72
N LEU A 240 12.51 12.61 8.08
CA LEU A 240 11.41 11.89 7.41
C LEU A 240 11.84 11.20 6.12
N ALA A 241 12.70 11.84 5.30
CA ALA A 241 13.06 11.36 3.97
C ALA A 241 13.48 9.88 3.90
N PRO A 242 14.44 9.37 4.72
CA PRO A 242 14.82 7.97 4.66
C PRO A 242 13.73 7.01 5.16
N ARG A 243 12.79 7.50 5.98
CA ARG A 243 11.69 6.71 6.57
C ARG A 243 10.45 6.66 5.68
N LEU A 244 10.33 7.60 4.75
CA LEU A 244 9.24 7.70 3.79
C LEU A 244 9.70 7.41 2.36
N LEU A 245 10.78 6.65 2.17
CA LEU A 245 11.22 6.24 0.84
C LEU A 245 10.14 5.37 0.17
N GLY A 246 9.87 5.69 -1.10
CA GLY A 246 8.82 5.05 -1.91
C GLY A 246 7.42 5.67 -1.76
N CYS A 247 7.26 6.71 -0.95
CA CYS A 247 6.05 7.53 -0.84
C CYS A 247 5.92 8.59 -1.93
#